data_AF-A0A9X3E0W5-F1
#
_entry.id   AF-A0A9X3E0W5-F1
#
_cell.length_a   1.000
_cell.length_b   1.000
_cell.length_c   1.000
_cell.angle_alpha   90.00
_cell.angle_beta   90.00
_cell.angle_gamma   90.00
#
_symmetry.space_group_name_H-M   'P 1'
#
loop_
_entity.id
_entity.type
_entity.pdbx_description
1 polymer ?
#
loop_
_entity_poly.entity_id
_entity_poly.type
_entity_poly.pdbx_seq_one_letter_code
_entity_poly.pdbx_strand_id
1 'polypeptide(L)'
;MAALAAYAIFTGVALAAEVHVIDGDTLRVDGKTIRIFGIDAPEAGQSCRKPGGGTWQCGQAAISQMEKAVAEGDVTCDDRGLDVYGRTLGVCKIAGLDLGRLMVKEGLAWAFRRYSEDYVDAEDEARAAAVGIWEQESEAPWEFRQHRWDVAAQKAPEGCPIKGNINKKGEHIYHAPWSPWYSRTKVSVENGERWFCDEGEAIKAGWRAPYWGR
;
A
#
# COMPACT_ATOMS: atom_id res chain seq x y z
N MET A 1 30.49 43.17 38.01
CA MET A 1 30.52 42.82 36.57
C MET A 1 29.65 41.59 36.38
N ALA A 2 28.42 41.75 35.91
CA ALA A 2 27.52 40.63 35.66
C ALA A 2 27.80 40.08 34.26
N ALA A 3 28.17 38.80 34.18
CA ALA A 3 28.38 38.10 32.91
C ALA A 3 27.02 37.73 32.31
N LEU A 4 26.69 38.31 31.16
CA LEU A 4 25.56 37.91 30.32
C LEU A 4 25.89 36.57 29.66
N ALA A 5 25.18 35.51 30.05
CA ALA A 5 25.23 34.23 29.35
C ALA A 5 24.36 34.33 28.07
N ALA A 6 25.00 34.30 26.91
CA ALA A 6 24.32 34.21 25.63
C ALA A 6 23.79 32.77 25.44
N TYR A 7 22.48 32.59 25.48
CA TYR A 7 21.84 31.34 25.06
C TYR A 7 21.80 31.29 23.53
N ALA A 8 22.58 30.40 22.94
CA ALA A 8 22.44 30.07 21.52
C ALA A 8 21.18 29.22 21.34
N ILE A 9 20.16 29.77 20.68
CA ILE A 9 18.99 29.01 20.24
C ILE A 9 19.41 28.22 19.02
N PHE A 10 19.73 26.93 19.21
CA PHE A 10 19.82 25.99 18.11
C PHE A 10 18.41 25.70 17.60
N THR A 11 18.00 26.38 16.54
CA THR A 11 16.87 25.93 15.72
C THR A 11 17.33 24.68 14.99
N GLY A 12 17.06 23.51 15.55
CA GLY A 12 17.24 22.25 14.83
C GLY A 12 16.35 22.27 13.59
N VAL A 13 16.95 22.25 12.41
CA VAL A 13 16.22 21.98 11.18
C VAL A 13 15.76 20.53 11.29
N ALA A 14 14.47 20.32 11.55
CA ALA A 14 13.88 18.99 11.40
C ALA A 14 14.05 18.60 9.93
N LEU A 15 14.78 17.51 9.66
CA LEU A 15 14.84 16.94 8.33
C LEU A 15 13.41 16.47 7.98
N ALA A 16 12.94 16.83 6.79
CA ALA A 16 11.67 16.32 6.28
C ALA A 16 11.72 14.78 6.28
N ALA A 17 10.63 14.15 6.70
CA ALA A 17 10.54 12.70 6.77
C ALA A 17 10.80 12.09 5.38
N GLU A 18 11.56 10.99 5.32
CA GLU A 18 11.73 10.25 4.07
C GLU A 18 10.45 9.47 3.81
N VAL A 19 9.68 9.91 2.81
CA VAL A 19 8.42 9.27 2.40
C VAL A 19 8.62 8.57 1.06
N HIS A 20 8.22 7.31 1.00
CA HIS A 20 8.19 6.51 -0.23
C HIS A 20 6.83 5.82 -0.37
N VAL A 21 6.21 5.90 -1.55
CA VAL A 21 4.94 5.24 -1.81
C VAL A 21 5.19 3.78 -2.16
N ILE A 22 4.64 2.85 -1.37
CA ILE A 22 4.72 1.41 -1.68
C ILE A 22 3.60 1.05 -2.65
N ASP A 23 2.36 1.38 -2.32
CA ASP A 23 1.18 1.21 -3.17
C ASP A 23 0.07 2.23 -2.83
N GLY A 24 -1.18 1.97 -3.27
CA GLY A 24 -2.32 2.88 -3.11
C GLY A 24 -2.86 3.02 -1.68
N ASP A 25 -2.44 2.16 -0.74
CA ASP A 25 -2.81 2.27 0.68
C ASP A 25 -1.62 2.03 1.63
N THR A 26 -0.39 1.98 1.12
CA THR A 26 0.80 1.72 1.93
C THR A 26 1.93 2.71 1.62
N LEU A 27 2.47 3.33 2.67
CA LEU A 27 3.61 4.23 2.65
C LEU A 27 4.78 3.65 3.43
N ARG A 28 6.00 4.11 3.11
CA ARG A 28 7.15 4.00 3.99
C ARG A 28 7.52 5.41 4.46
N VAL A 29 7.46 5.66 5.77
CA VAL A 29 7.77 6.95 6.38
C VAL A 29 8.87 6.74 7.41
N ASP A 30 10.03 7.39 7.24
CA ASP A 30 11.21 7.26 8.11
C ASP A 30 11.61 5.80 8.38
N GLY A 31 11.58 4.99 7.32
CA GLY A 31 11.93 3.58 7.38
C GLY A 31 10.85 2.64 7.96
N LYS A 32 9.71 3.17 8.42
CA LYS A 32 8.56 2.36 8.88
C LYS A 32 7.55 2.19 7.75
N THR A 33 7.11 0.95 7.53
CA THR A 33 6.00 0.66 6.61
C THR A 33 4.68 0.88 7.33
N ILE A 34 3.87 1.78 6.80
CA ILE A 34 2.58 2.20 7.33
C ILE A 34 1.51 1.86 6.29
N ARG A 35 0.57 1.01 6.65
CA ARG A 35 -0.67 0.80 5.90
C ARG A 35 -1.72 1.78 6.40
N ILE A 36 -2.36 2.50 5.48
CA ILE A 36 -3.42 3.45 5.80
C ILE A 36 -4.58 2.69 6.45
N PHE A 37 -4.87 3.04 7.69
CA PHE A 37 -5.94 2.44 8.46
C PHE A 37 -7.30 2.78 7.84
N GLY A 38 -8.20 1.80 7.74
CA GLY A 38 -9.61 2.02 7.37
C GLY A 38 -9.91 2.04 5.87
N ILE A 39 -8.92 1.86 4.99
CA ILE A 39 -9.12 1.77 3.54
C ILE A 39 -8.54 0.47 2.97
N ASP A 40 -8.96 0.11 1.75
CA ASP A 40 -8.30 -0.91 0.92
C ASP A 40 -8.27 -0.38 -0.52
N ALA A 41 -7.07 -0.10 -1.04
CA ALA A 41 -6.90 0.40 -2.40
C ALA A 41 -6.81 -0.76 -3.41
N PRO A 42 -7.14 -0.55 -4.71
CA PRO A 42 -6.89 -1.56 -5.72
C PRO A 42 -5.42 -1.97 -5.74
N GLU A 43 -5.16 -3.26 -5.87
CA GLU A 43 -3.79 -3.78 -5.93
C GLU A 43 -3.02 -3.18 -7.11
N ALA A 44 -1.70 -3.04 -7.01
CA ALA A 44 -0.87 -2.40 -8.05
C ALA A 44 -1.09 -2.98 -9.47
N GLY A 45 -1.46 -4.27 -9.56
CA GLY A 45 -1.74 -4.97 -10.81
C GLY A 45 -3.23 -5.11 -11.16
N GLN A 46 -4.13 -4.53 -10.39
CA GLN A 46 -5.57 -4.60 -10.58
C GLN A 46 -6.05 -3.58 -11.61
N SER A 47 -6.92 -4.06 -12.51
CA SER A 47 -7.67 -3.21 -13.43
C SER A 47 -9.14 -3.18 -13.01
N CYS A 48 -9.76 -2.01 -13.12
CA CYS A 48 -11.16 -1.79 -12.77
C CYS A 48 -12.00 -1.56 -14.04
N ARG A 49 -13.31 -1.71 -13.94
CA ARG A 49 -14.23 -1.61 -15.09
C ARG A 49 -14.43 -0.14 -15.49
N LYS A 50 -14.75 0.08 -16.77
CA LYS A 50 -15.17 1.38 -17.30
C LYS A 50 -16.65 1.37 -17.69
N PRO A 51 -17.33 2.53 -17.63
CA PRO A 51 -18.61 2.71 -18.31
C PRO A 51 -18.48 2.39 -19.81
N GLY A 52 -19.47 1.68 -20.37
CA GLY A 52 -19.46 1.30 -21.78
C GLY A 52 -18.53 0.14 -22.15
N GLY A 53 -17.86 -0.47 -21.17
CA GLY A 53 -17.03 -1.67 -21.34
C GLY A 53 -15.52 -1.41 -21.33
N GLY A 54 -14.75 -2.49 -21.19
CA GLY A 54 -13.31 -2.44 -21.02
C GLY A 54 -12.86 -2.15 -19.58
N THR A 55 -11.56 -1.88 -19.42
CA THR A 55 -10.94 -1.68 -18.10
C THR A 55 -9.96 -0.50 -18.09
N TRP A 56 -9.61 -0.04 -16.89
CA TRP A 56 -8.54 0.93 -16.61
C TRP A 56 -7.63 0.45 -15.47
N GLN A 57 -6.43 1.00 -15.39
CA GLN A 57 -5.42 0.62 -14.40
C GLN A 57 -5.64 1.32 -13.06
N CYS A 58 -6.70 0.95 -12.35
CA CYS A 58 -7.05 1.58 -11.07
C CYS A 58 -5.98 1.41 -9.99
N GLY A 59 -5.26 0.29 -9.96
CA GLY A 59 -4.12 0.13 -9.03
C GLY A 59 -3.02 1.18 -9.27
N GLN A 60 -2.67 1.41 -10.54
CA GLN A 60 -1.67 2.43 -10.90
C GLN A 60 -2.18 3.85 -10.68
N ALA A 61 -3.48 4.10 -10.88
CA ALA A 61 -4.07 5.39 -10.57
C ALA A 61 -4.05 5.69 -9.07
N ALA A 62 -4.34 4.70 -8.22
CA ALA A 62 -4.27 4.84 -6.77
C ALA A 62 -2.84 5.15 -6.31
N ILE A 63 -1.84 4.43 -6.82
CA ILE A 63 -0.42 4.71 -6.57
C ILE A 63 -0.06 6.13 -6.99
N SER A 64 -0.42 6.52 -8.23
CA SER A 64 -0.09 7.84 -8.76
C SER A 64 -0.75 8.97 -7.95
N GLN A 65 -1.95 8.75 -7.41
CA GLN A 65 -2.59 9.73 -6.54
C GLN A 65 -1.88 9.84 -5.21
N MET A 66 -1.47 8.71 -4.61
CA MET A 66 -0.69 8.73 -3.38
C MET A 66 0.63 9.48 -3.58
N GLU A 67 1.35 9.23 -4.69
CA GLU A 67 2.57 9.94 -5.07
C GLU A 67 2.35 11.46 -5.21
N LYS A 68 1.26 11.87 -5.87
CA LYS A 68 0.91 13.28 -5.99
C LYS A 68 0.63 13.89 -4.63
N ALA A 69 -0.18 13.21 -3.81
CA ALA A 69 -0.57 13.71 -2.51
C ALA A 69 0.65 13.93 -1.62
N VAL A 70 1.53 12.93 -1.47
CA VAL A 70 2.71 13.06 -0.60
C VAL A 70 3.74 14.09 -1.09
N ALA A 71 3.69 14.48 -2.37
CA ALA A 71 4.55 15.54 -2.90
C ALA A 71 4.13 16.96 -2.47
N GLU A 72 2.93 17.14 -1.90
CA GLU A 72 2.39 18.45 -1.51
C GLU A 72 2.88 18.95 -0.14
N GLY A 73 3.63 18.15 0.63
CA GLY A 73 4.18 18.59 1.92
C GLY A 73 4.65 17.47 2.84
N ASP A 74 4.66 17.75 4.15
CA ASP A 74 5.08 16.79 5.17
C ASP A 74 3.97 15.80 5.52
N VAL A 75 4.32 14.51 5.53
CA VAL A 75 3.43 13.42 5.96
C VAL A 75 3.60 13.20 7.46
N THR A 76 2.48 13.20 8.17
CA THR A 76 2.41 12.79 9.59
C THR A 76 1.42 11.64 9.72
N CYS A 77 1.76 10.61 10.49
CA CYS A 77 0.92 9.44 10.65
C CYS A 77 0.68 9.13 12.13
N ASP A 78 -0.58 9.04 12.51
CA ASP A 78 -1.00 8.60 13.84
C ASP A 78 -1.04 7.06 13.87
N ASP A 79 -0.25 6.45 14.75
CA ASP A 79 -0.19 4.99 14.94
C ASP A 79 -1.52 4.44 15.51
N ARG A 80 -2.06 3.41 14.85
CA ARG A 80 -3.30 2.70 15.20
C ARG A 80 -3.07 1.24 15.57
N GLY A 81 -1.82 0.87 15.84
CA GLY A 81 -1.39 -0.48 16.17
C GLY A 81 -0.77 -1.21 14.99
N LEU A 82 -0.72 -2.53 15.10
CA LEU A 82 -0.11 -3.40 14.10
C LEU A 82 -1.17 -4.28 13.44
N ASP A 83 -1.00 -4.55 12.15
CA ASP A 83 -1.75 -5.62 11.49
C ASP A 83 -1.21 -7.01 11.86
N VAL A 84 -1.89 -8.06 11.38
CA VAL A 84 -1.51 -9.46 11.67
C VAL A 84 -0.13 -9.85 11.13
N TYR A 85 0.44 -9.06 10.22
CA TYR A 85 1.76 -9.27 9.64
C TYR A 85 2.84 -8.37 10.27
N GLY A 86 2.46 -7.56 11.26
CA GLY A 86 3.36 -6.65 11.97
C GLY A 86 3.64 -5.33 11.26
N ARG A 87 2.86 -4.96 10.23
CA ARG A 87 2.92 -3.61 9.64
C ARG A 87 2.18 -2.63 10.54
N THR A 88 2.68 -1.40 10.64
CA THR A 88 1.97 -0.33 11.34
C THR A 88 0.71 0.03 10.58
N LEU A 89 -0.43 0.08 11.27
CA LEU A 89 -1.65 0.69 10.79
C LEU A 89 -1.62 2.17 11.21
N GLY A 90 -1.96 3.09 10.30
CA GLY A 90 -1.92 4.50 10.65
C GLY A 90 -2.90 5.37 9.88
N VAL A 91 -3.35 6.45 10.51
CA VAL A 91 -4.07 7.53 9.82
C VAL A 91 -3.04 8.58 9.45
N CYS A 92 -2.75 8.70 8.15
CA CYS A 92 -1.73 9.62 7.64
C CYS A 92 -2.36 10.89 7.06
N LYS A 93 -1.71 12.02 7.33
CA LYS A 93 -2.13 13.34 6.86
C LYS A 93 -1.00 14.04 6.13
N ILE A 94 -1.36 14.80 5.10
CA ILE A 94 -0.47 15.67 4.33
C ILE A 94 -0.95 17.11 4.44
N ALA A 95 -0.12 18.02 4.99
CA ALA A 95 -0.53 19.41 5.23
C ALA A 95 -1.90 19.54 5.95
N GLY A 96 -2.25 18.58 6.81
CA GLY A 96 -3.52 18.51 7.53
C GLY A 96 -4.67 17.78 6.80
N LEU A 97 -4.52 17.43 5.53
CA LEU A 97 -5.46 16.64 4.75
C LEU A 97 -5.31 15.14 5.05
N ASP A 98 -6.40 14.46 5.36
CA ASP A 98 -6.43 13.01 5.57
C ASP A 98 -6.28 12.24 4.25
N LEU A 99 -5.19 11.47 4.13
CA LEU A 99 -4.88 10.70 2.92
C LEU A 99 -5.89 9.56 2.69
N GLY A 100 -6.34 8.89 3.74
CA GLY A 100 -7.33 7.82 3.61
C GLY A 100 -8.65 8.35 3.06
N ARG A 101 -9.10 9.49 3.61
CA ARG A 101 -10.31 10.18 3.12
C ARG A 101 -10.16 10.66 1.69
N LEU A 102 -8.99 11.21 1.33
CA LEU A 102 -8.68 11.65 -0.04
C LEU A 102 -8.84 10.48 -1.03
N MET A 103 -8.18 9.35 -0.76
CA MET A 103 -8.20 8.18 -1.64
C MET A 103 -9.62 7.62 -1.83
N VAL A 104 -10.40 7.52 -0.75
CA VAL A 104 -11.79 7.03 -0.82
C VAL A 104 -12.68 8.01 -1.59
N LYS A 105 -12.58 9.31 -1.29
CA LYS A 105 -13.41 10.35 -1.92
C LYS A 105 -13.17 10.49 -3.42
N GLU A 106 -11.95 10.25 -3.88
CA GLU A 106 -11.61 10.24 -5.31
C GLU A 106 -11.95 8.92 -6.02
N GLY A 107 -12.53 7.95 -5.31
CA GLY A 107 -12.86 6.64 -5.87
C GLY A 107 -11.60 5.83 -6.22
N LEU A 108 -10.54 5.95 -5.42
CA LEU A 108 -9.27 5.23 -5.57
C LEU A 108 -8.99 4.25 -4.43
N ALA A 109 -9.91 4.14 -3.47
CA ALA A 109 -9.94 3.11 -2.45
C ALA A 109 -11.36 2.84 -1.98
N TRP A 110 -11.59 1.65 -1.42
CA TRP A 110 -12.81 1.30 -0.70
C TRP A 110 -12.66 1.67 0.78
N ALA A 111 -13.77 2.04 1.43
CA ALA A 111 -13.82 2.09 2.89
C ALA A 111 -13.81 0.65 3.42
N PHE A 112 -12.80 0.29 4.21
CA PHE A 112 -12.64 -1.09 4.67
C PHE A 112 -13.44 -1.35 5.95
N ARG A 113 -14.77 -1.45 5.79
CA ARG A 113 -15.79 -1.55 6.85
C ARG A 113 -15.58 -2.70 7.84
N ARG A 114 -14.74 -3.69 7.50
CA ARG A 114 -14.34 -4.77 8.43
C ARG A 114 -13.56 -4.24 9.64
N TYR A 115 -12.84 -3.12 9.50
CA TYR A 115 -11.93 -2.60 10.52
C TYR A 115 -12.25 -1.19 10.99
N SER A 116 -12.91 -0.37 10.15
CA SER A 116 -13.28 1.00 10.53
C SER A 116 -14.48 1.51 9.72
N GLU A 117 -15.23 2.44 10.32
CA GLU A 117 -16.29 3.21 9.65
C GLU A 117 -15.85 4.63 9.26
N ASP A 118 -14.59 5.02 9.53
CA ASP A 118 -14.07 6.40 9.43
C ASP A 118 -14.25 7.07 8.06
N TYR A 119 -14.36 6.29 6.98
CA TYR A 119 -14.48 6.79 5.60
C TYR A 119 -15.74 6.33 4.87
N VAL A 120 -16.73 5.78 5.58
CA VAL A 120 -17.99 5.35 4.96
C VAL A 120 -18.71 6.53 4.30
N ASP A 121 -18.69 7.70 4.94
CA ASP A 121 -19.28 8.92 4.39
C ASP A 121 -18.59 9.37 3.10
N ALA A 122 -17.26 9.32 3.05
CA ALA A 122 -16.48 9.62 1.86
C ALA A 122 -16.74 8.62 0.72
N GLU A 123 -16.94 7.34 1.05
CA GLU A 123 -17.28 6.31 0.07
C GLU A 123 -18.68 6.54 -0.50
N ASP A 124 -19.65 6.90 0.34
CA ASP A 124 -21.01 7.21 -0.07
C ASP A 124 -21.02 8.47 -0.97
N GLU A 125 -20.23 9.50 -0.64
CA GLU A 125 -19.99 10.67 -1.52
C GLU A 125 -19.43 10.26 -2.88
N ALA A 126 -18.37 9.45 -2.91
CA ALA A 126 -17.72 9.01 -4.15
C ALA A 126 -18.64 8.15 -5.02
N ARG A 127 -19.44 7.29 -4.39
CA ARG A 127 -20.46 6.47 -5.06
C ARG A 127 -21.56 7.32 -5.66
N ALA A 128 -22.10 8.29 -4.91
CA ALA A 128 -23.14 9.19 -5.40
C ALA A 128 -22.64 10.06 -6.56
N ALA A 129 -21.36 10.44 -6.55
CA ALA A 129 -20.72 11.19 -7.63
C ALA A 129 -20.28 10.32 -8.81
N ALA A 130 -20.36 8.99 -8.70
CA ALA A 130 -19.87 8.03 -9.68
C ALA A 130 -18.43 8.33 -10.15
N VAL A 131 -17.50 8.47 -9.19
CA VAL A 131 -16.08 8.75 -9.49
C VAL A 131 -15.20 7.52 -9.34
N GLY A 132 -14.18 7.41 -10.19
CA GLY A 132 -13.16 6.37 -10.10
C GLY A 132 -13.74 4.96 -10.19
N ILE A 133 -13.46 4.11 -9.20
CA ILE A 133 -13.97 2.73 -9.12
C ILE A 133 -15.52 2.66 -9.06
N TRP A 134 -16.18 3.77 -8.76
CA TRP A 134 -17.64 3.86 -8.69
C TRP A 134 -18.30 4.30 -9.99
N GLU A 135 -17.54 4.72 -11.01
CA GLU A 135 -18.07 4.98 -12.37
C GLU A 135 -18.75 3.73 -12.95
N GLN A 136 -18.17 2.56 -12.66
CA GLN A 136 -18.72 1.26 -12.98
C GLN A 136 -18.28 0.27 -11.91
N GLU A 137 -19.26 -0.40 -11.29
CA GLU A 137 -19.01 -1.36 -10.21
C GLU A 137 -17.88 -2.34 -10.57
N SER A 138 -16.81 -2.24 -9.78
CA SER A 138 -15.56 -2.96 -9.94
C SER A 138 -15.35 -3.89 -8.76
N GLU A 139 -14.62 -4.98 -9.01
CA GLU A 139 -14.26 -5.95 -7.98
C GLU A 139 -13.42 -5.27 -6.89
N ALA A 140 -13.76 -5.53 -5.63
CA ALA A 140 -13.01 -4.96 -4.51
C ALA A 140 -11.65 -5.67 -4.33
N PRO A 141 -10.65 -5.03 -3.71
CA PRO A 141 -9.29 -5.56 -3.67
C PRO A 141 -9.22 -6.88 -2.89
N TRP A 142 -10.00 -7.04 -1.83
CA TRP A 142 -10.08 -8.30 -1.09
C TRP A 142 -10.64 -9.48 -1.91
N GLU A 143 -11.61 -9.22 -2.79
CA GLU A 143 -12.14 -10.23 -3.72
C GLU A 143 -11.12 -10.54 -4.82
N PHE A 144 -10.49 -9.51 -5.38
CA PHE A 144 -9.42 -9.66 -6.36
C PHE A 144 -8.28 -10.52 -5.79
N ARG A 145 -7.81 -10.23 -4.57
CA ARG A 145 -6.78 -11.04 -3.88
C ARG A 145 -7.22 -12.49 -3.74
N GLN A 146 -8.46 -12.75 -3.30
CA GLN A 146 -8.98 -14.10 -3.14
C GLN A 146 -9.01 -14.87 -4.47
N HIS A 147 -9.55 -14.29 -5.54
CA HIS A 147 -9.58 -14.94 -6.85
C HIS A 147 -8.18 -15.24 -7.40
N ARG A 148 -7.25 -14.30 -7.23
CA ARG A 148 -5.85 -14.48 -7.65
C ARG A 148 -5.17 -15.57 -6.83
N TRP A 149 -5.47 -15.66 -5.54
CA TRP A 149 -5.00 -16.72 -4.66
C TRP A 149 -5.47 -18.10 -5.14
N ASP A 150 -6.77 -18.27 -5.35
CA ASP A 150 -7.38 -19.55 -5.71
C ASP A 150 -6.81 -20.12 -7.01
N VAL A 151 -6.60 -19.26 -8.01
CA VAL A 151 -5.99 -19.66 -9.29
C VAL A 151 -4.51 -20.02 -9.11
N ALA A 152 -3.77 -19.26 -8.30
CA ALA A 152 -2.34 -19.46 -8.13
C ALA A 152 -2.02 -20.69 -7.27
N ALA A 153 -2.77 -20.91 -6.19
CA ALA A 153 -2.58 -22.03 -5.26
C ALA A 153 -2.70 -23.40 -5.97
N GLN A 154 -3.59 -23.53 -6.95
CA GLN A 154 -3.74 -24.76 -7.75
C GLN A 154 -2.46 -25.20 -8.47
N LYS A 155 -1.57 -24.25 -8.78
CA LYS A 155 -0.34 -24.48 -9.55
C LYS A 155 0.91 -24.37 -8.70
N ALA A 156 0.78 -23.88 -7.47
CA ALA A 156 1.91 -23.63 -6.59
C ALA A 156 2.33 -24.92 -5.86
N PRO A 157 3.64 -25.12 -5.61
CA PRO A 157 4.10 -26.17 -4.72
C PRO A 157 3.38 -26.09 -3.37
N GLU A 158 2.83 -27.22 -2.93
CA GLU A 158 2.11 -27.35 -1.64
C GLU A 158 0.92 -26.38 -1.47
N GLY A 159 0.45 -25.77 -2.56
CA GLY A 159 -0.62 -24.76 -2.49
C GLY A 159 -0.17 -23.42 -1.93
N CYS A 160 1.14 -23.13 -1.89
CA CYS A 160 1.71 -21.92 -1.30
C CYS A 160 2.16 -20.95 -2.41
N PRO A 161 1.31 -20.02 -2.85
CA PRO A 161 1.50 -19.35 -4.13
C PRO A 161 2.43 -18.14 -4.06
N ILE A 162 2.83 -17.63 -2.89
CA ILE A 162 3.68 -16.44 -2.85
C ILE A 162 5.09 -16.81 -3.32
N LYS A 163 5.63 -16.10 -4.31
CA LYS A 163 6.95 -16.37 -4.88
C LYS A 163 8.00 -15.43 -4.32
N GLY A 164 9.00 -15.95 -3.62
CA GLY A 164 10.20 -15.21 -3.22
C GLY A 164 11.33 -15.40 -4.21
N ASN A 165 11.79 -14.33 -4.88
CA ASN A 165 13.04 -14.31 -5.65
C ASN A 165 14.12 -13.32 -5.13
N ILE A 166 15.38 -13.64 -5.34
CA ILE A 166 16.51 -12.78 -4.94
C ILE A 166 16.95 -11.99 -6.17
N ASN A 167 16.92 -10.66 -6.08
CA ASN A 167 17.29 -9.82 -7.21
C ASN A 167 18.83 -9.72 -7.37
N LYS A 168 19.28 -9.04 -8.43
CA LYS A 168 20.73 -8.88 -8.73
C LYS A 168 21.53 -8.15 -7.65
N LYS A 169 20.87 -7.44 -6.73
CA LYS A 169 21.48 -6.74 -5.59
C LYS A 169 21.47 -7.60 -4.31
N GLY A 170 20.97 -8.83 -4.37
CA GLY A 170 20.81 -9.69 -3.19
C GLY A 170 19.57 -9.38 -2.35
N GLU A 171 18.64 -8.55 -2.85
CA GLU A 171 17.42 -8.24 -2.10
C GLU A 171 16.42 -9.38 -2.20
N HIS A 172 15.85 -9.75 -1.06
CA HIS A 172 14.84 -10.80 -0.93
C HIS A 172 13.45 -10.19 -1.12
N ILE A 173 12.81 -10.44 -2.27
CA ILE A 173 11.53 -9.84 -2.65
C ILE A 173 10.47 -10.93 -2.83
N TYR A 174 9.36 -10.83 -2.10
CA TYR A 174 8.22 -11.72 -2.32
C TYR A 174 7.21 -11.09 -3.28
N HIS A 175 6.54 -11.94 -4.05
CA HIS A 175 5.52 -11.56 -5.01
C HIS A 175 4.26 -12.38 -4.74
N ALA A 176 3.23 -11.73 -4.21
CA ALA A 176 1.91 -12.32 -4.05
C ALA A 176 1.19 -12.50 -5.41
N PRO A 177 0.16 -13.35 -5.52
CA PRO A 177 -0.54 -13.66 -6.78
C PRO A 177 -1.12 -12.45 -7.54
N TRP A 178 -1.43 -11.38 -6.82
CA TRP A 178 -1.94 -10.11 -7.35
C TRP A 178 -0.86 -9.12 -7.80
N SER A 179 0.42 -9.40 -7.51
CA SER A 179 1.56 -8.60 -7.95
C SER A 179 1.62 -8.50 -9.50
N PRO A 180 1.86 -7.30 -10.07
CA PRO A 180 2.17 -7.12 -11.48
C PRO A 180 3.27 -8.02 -12.03
N TRP A 181 4.23 -8.43 -11.18
CA TRP A 181 5.38 -9.25 -11.60
C TRP A 181 5.18 -10.74 -11.36
N TYR A 182 4.08 -11.15 -10.71
CA TYR A 182 3.87 -12.53 -10.27
C TYR A 182 4.09 -13.59 -11.36
N SER A 183 3.58 -13.36 -12.57
CA SER A 183 3.71 -14.29 -13.70
C SER A 183 5.13 -14.34 -14.28
N ARG A 184 5.91 -13.27 -14.12
CA ARG A 184 7.29 -13.14 -14.60
C ARG A 184 8.30 -13.67 -13.59
N THR A 185 7.96 -13.60 -12.31
CA THR A 185 8.79 -14.14 -11.23
C THR A 185 8.88 -15.66 -11.35
N LYS A 186 10.11 -16.14 -11.49
CA LYS A 186 10.49 -17.55 -11.40
C LYS A 186 11.26 -17.72 -10.11
N VAL A 187 11.09 -18.89 -9.49
CA VAL A 187 11.75 -19.25 -8.24
C VAL A 187 12.74 -20.37 -8.54
N SER A 188 13.99 -20.17 -8.14
CA SER A 188 15.09 -21.12 -8.22
C SER A 188 15.54 -21.50 -6.81
N VAL A 189 15.11 -22.68 -6.36
CA VAL A 189 15.44 -23.20 -5.02
C VAL A 189 16.95 -23.36 -4.82
N GLU A 190 17.68 -23.67 -5.91
CA GLU A 190 19.15 -23.81 -5.86
C GLU A 190 19.85 -22.48 -5.52
N ASN A 191 19.21 -21.35 -5.81
CA ASN A 191 19.71 -20.01 -5.54
C ASN A 191 19.17 -19.43 -4.21
N GLY A 192 18.50 -20.25 -3.38
CA GLY A 192 17.93 -19.81 -2.10
C GLY A 192 16.58 -19.09 -2.21
N GLU A 193 15.99 -19.07 -3.40
CA GLU A 193 14.63 -18.58 -3.65
C GLU A 193 13.60 -19.63 -3.20
N ARG A 194 12.38 -19.21 -2.83
CA ARG A 194 11.36 -20.16 -2.31
C ARG A 194 9.95 -19.64 -2.46
N TRP A 195 8.99 -20.51 -2.17
CA TRP A 195 7.58 -20.16 -2.04
C TRP A 195 7.21 -19.93 -0.57
N PHE A 196 6.13 -19.18 -0.34
CA PHE A 196 5.54 -18.93 0.97
C PHE A 196 4.02 -19.15 0.93
N CYS A 197 3.47 -19.57 2.06
CA CYS A 197 2.05 -19.89 2.21
C CYS A 197 1.22 -18.70 2.70
N ASP A 198 1.86 -17.63 3.18
CA ASP A 198 1.27 -16.33 3.48
C ASP A 198 2.34 -15.22 3.52
N GLU A 199 1.91 -13.95 3.53
CA GLU A 199 2.83 -12.81 3.52
C GLU A 199 3.63 -12.69 4.82
N GLY A 200 3.03 -13.06 5.96
CA GLY A 200 3.69 -13.05 7.26
C GLY A 200 4.87 -14.02 7.31
N GLU A 201 4.75 -15.19 6.70
CA GLU A 201 5.85 -16.15 6.53
C GLU A 201 7.01 -15.52 5.76
N ALA A 202 6.73 -14.87 4.63
CA ALA A 202 7.73 -14.19 3.81
C ALA A 202 8.42 -13.06 4.61
N ILE A 203 7.64 -12.21 5.28
CA ILE A 203 8.14 -11.10 6.09
C ILE A 203 9.04 -11.61 7.22
N LYS A 204 8.60 -12.63 7.97
CA LYS A 204 9.38 -13.26 9.05
C LYS A 204 10.68 -13.87 8.54
N ALA A 205 10.66 -14.35 7.30
CA ALA A 205 11.82 -14.86 6.59
C ALA A 205 12.79 -13.78 6.09
N GLY A 206 12.50 -12.49 6.29
CA GLY A 206 13.33 -11.36 5.83
C GLY A 206 13.04 -10.91 4.40
N TRP A 207 11.91 -11.33 3.83
CA TRP A 207 11.51 -10.97 2.48
C TRP A 207 10.55 -9.79 2.53
N ARG A 208 10.76 -8.80 1.66
CA ARG A 208 9.89 -7.61 1.58
C ARG A 208 9.02 -7.64 0.33
N ALA A 209 7.92 -6.90 0.36
CA ALA A 209 7.13 -6.63 -0.84
C ALA A 209 7.94 -5.78 -1.85
N PRO A 210 7.57 -5.80 -3.14
CA PRO A 210 8.06 -4.85 -4.12
C PRO A 210 7.48 -3.47 -3.81
N TYR A 211 8.18 -2.42 -4.25
CA TYR A 211 7.65 -1.06 -4.22
C TYR A 211 7.13 -0.73 -5.62
N TRP A 212 5.91 -0.18 -5.67
CA TRP A 212 5.23 0.13 -6.93
C TRP A 212 5.20 1.63 -7.21
N GLY A 213 5.19 2.45 -6.17
CA GLY A 213 5.36 3.90 -6.25
C GLY A 213 6.82 4.35 -6.11
N ARG A 214 7.01 5.66 -6.13
CA ARG A 214 8.29 6.38 -5.96
C ARG A 214 8.46 7.01 -4.59
#